data_AF-X1LDY0-F1
#
_entry.id   AF-X1LDY0-F1
#
_cell.length_a   1.000
_cell.length_b   1.000
_cell.length_c   1.000
_cell.angle_alpha   90.00
_cell.angle_beta   90.00
_cell.angle_gamma   90.00
#
_symmetry.space_group_name_H-M   'P 1'
#
loop_
_entity.id
_entity.type
_entity.pdbx_description
1 polymer ?
#
loop_
_entity_poly.entity_id
_entity_poly.type
_entity_poly.pdbx_seq_one_letter_code
_entity_poly.pdbx_strand_id
1 'polypeptide(L)'
;TEFITYIKQGEIDHIVQKENTLTGSYGEEERYTADYYGTTNDLVAILSDNGVNVGEGGISLDVKASGIDWGMIALQILLPIMLIGALFYFLFRSARGAGT
;
A
#
# COMPACT_ATOMS: atom_id res chain seq x y z
N THR A 1 18.51 -4.81 -12.04
CA THR A 1 19.97 -4.53 -12.06
C THR A 1 20.25 -3.05 -11.92
N GLU A 2 19.54 -2.14 -12.60
CA GLU A 2 19.74 -0.69 -12.44
C GLU A 2 19.56 -0.18 -11.01
N PHE A 3 18.55 -0.68 -10.29
CA PHE A 3 18.30 -0.30 -8.89
C PHE A 3 19.51 -0.60 -7.96
N ILE A 4 20.22 -1.70 -8.20
CA ILE A 4 21.43 -2.08 -7.44
C ILE A 4 22.61 -1.16 -7.79
N THR A 5 22.67 -0.66 -9.03
CA THR A 5 23.69 0.28 -9.46
C THR A 5 23.56 1.61 -8.71
N TYR A 6 22.35 2.16 -8.60
CA TYR A 6 22.09 3.41 -7.88
C TYR A 6 22.42 3.30 -6.38
N ILE A 7 22.13 2.14 -5.79
CA ILE A 7 22.55 1.81 -4.42
C ILE A 7 24.07 1.85 -4.28
N LYS A 8 24.80 1.18 -5.18
CA LYS A 8 26.27 1.13 -5.14
C LYS A 8 26.93 2.49 -5.41
N GLN A 9 26.24 3.37 -6.14
CA GLN A 9 26.67 4.74 -6.40
C GLN A 9 26.38 5.68 -5.22
N GLY A 10 25.67 5.22 -4.19
CA GLY A 10 25.27 6.03 -3.03
C GLY A 10 24.14 7.02 -3.34
N GLU A 11 23.43 6.82 -4.45
CA GLU A 11 22.28 7.65 -4.82
C GLU A 11 20.99 7.26 -4.11
N ILE A 12 21.00 6.08 -3.47
CA ILE A 12 19.92 5.52 -2.66
C ILE A 12 20.54 5.08 -1.33
N ASP A 13 19.96 5.51 -0.21
CA ASP A 13 20.33 5.08 1.15
C ASP A 13 19.19 4.33 1.86
N HIS A 14 17.96 4.51 1.36
CA HIS A 14 16.74 3.94 1.89
C HIS A 14 15.92 3.28 0.78
N ILE A 15 15.40 2.09 1.04
CA ILE A 15 14.50 1.36 0.17
C ILE A 15 13.18 1.15 0.89
N VAL A 16 12.08 1.48 0.22
CA VAL A 16 10.73 1.22 0.68
C VAL A 16 10.10 0.19 -0.24
N GLN A 17 9.72 -0.97 0.31
CA GLN A 17 8.92 -1.95 -0.39
C GLN A 17 7.45 -1.76 -0.03
N LYS A 18 6.60 -1.56 -1.03
CA LYS A 18 5.15 -1.50 -0.88
C LYS A 18 4.52 -2.35 -1.98
N GLU A 19 3.83 -3.41 -1.59
CA GLU A 19 3.19 -4.35 -2.53
C GLU A 19 4.18 -4.83 -3.61
N ASN A 20 3.89 -4.46 -4.87
CA ASN A 20 4.64 -4.80 -6.05
C ASN A 20 5.57 -3.68 -6.52
N THR A 21 5.90 -2.74 -5.63
CA THR A 21 6.69 -1.57 -5.96
C THR A 21 7.83 -1.41 -4.95
N LEU A 22 9.03 -1.15 -5.48
CA LEU A 22 10.19 -0.70 -4.74
C LEU A 22 10.45 0.76 -5.04
N THR A 23 10.60 1.55 -3.98
CA THR A 23 11.00 2.94 -4.06
C THR A 23 12.36 3.10 -3.39
N GLY A 24 13.30 3.68 -4.11
CA GLY A 24 14.63 4.05 -3.63
C GLY A 24 14.66 5.54 -3.35
N SER A 25 15.04 5.90 -2.14
CA SER A 25 15.15 7.27 -1.66
C SER A 25 16.57 7.57 -1.16
N TYR A 26 16.90 8.86 -1.16
CA TYR A 26 18.08 9.40 -0.49
C TYR A 26 17.64 10.43 0.54
N GLY A 27 17.79 10.10 1.83
CA GLY A 27 17.14 10.84 2.89
C GLY A 27 15.61 10.79 2.75
N GLU A 28 14.95 11.95 2.65
CA GLU A 28 13.49 12.06 2.49
C GLU A 28 13.02 12.16 1.04
N GLU A 29 13.93 12.21 0.07
CA GLU A 29 13.60 12.39 -1.35
C GLU A 29 13.49 11.04 -2.06
N GLU A 30 12.31 10.73 -2.60
CA GLU A 30 12.10 9.59 -3.50
C GLU A 30 12.74 9.87 -4.86
N ARG A 31 13.64 9.01 -5.32
CA ARG A 31 14.39 9.22 -6.58
C ARG A 31 14.08 8.20 -7.65
N TYR A 32 13.94 6.93 -7.25
CA TYR A 32 13.79 5.83 -8.18
C TYR A 32 12.64 4.94 -7.77
N THR A 33 11.81 4.55 -8.72
CA THR A 33 10.70 3.62 -8.50
C THR A 33 10.77 2.50 -9.52
N ALA A 34 10.60 1.26 -9.06
CA ALA A 34 10.62 0.09 -9.91
C ALA A 34 9.55 -0.90 -9.48
N ASP A 35 8.99 -1.62 -10.45
CA ASP A 35 8.12 -2.75 -10.15
C ASP A 35 8.93 -3.93 -9.62
N TYR A 36 8.43 -4.57 -8.58
CA TYR A 36 9.07 -5.68 -7.90
C TYR A 36 8.04 -6.72 -7.46
N TYR A 37 8.17 -7.94 -7.96
CA TYR A 37 7.22 -9.02 -7.72
C TYR A 37 7.75 -10.12 -6.78
N GLY A 38 8.91 -9.88 -6.15
CA GLY A 38 9.51 -10.82 -5.20
C GLY A 38 9.10 -10.58 -3.75
N THR A 39 9.48 -11.50 -2.87
CA THR A 39 9.29 -11.31 -1.42
C THR A 39 10.39 -10.43 -0.84
N THR A 40 10.16 -9.87 0.35
CA THR A 40 11.20 -9.11 1.06
C THR A 40 12.47 -9.94 1.30
N ASN A 41 12.33 -11.24 1.56
CA ASN A 41 13.48 -12.13 1.75
C ASN A 41 14.29 -12.29 0.46
N ASP A 42 13.62 -12.38 -0.69
CA ASP A 42 14.29 -12.44 -2.00
C ASP A 42 15.05 -11.15 -2.27
N LEU A 43 14.47 -9.99 -1.91
CA LEU A 43 15.12 -8.70 -2.06
C LEU A 43 16.40 -8.62 -1.22
N VAL A 44 16.33 -9.01 0.04
CA VAL A 44 17.49 -9.04 0.95
C VAL A 44 18.57 -9.98 0.42
N ALA A 45 18.19 -11.17 -0.07
CA ALA A 45 19.13 -12.11 -0.68
C ALA A 45 19.81 -11.50 -1.92
N ILE A 46 19.05 -10.92 -2.84
CA ILE A 46 19.60 -10.28 -4.06
C ILE A 46 20.55 -9.13 -3.70
N LEU A 47 20.20 -8.30 -2.72
CA LEU A 47 21.06 -7.21 -2.26
C LEU A 47 22.36 -7.74 -1.65
N SER A 48 22.26 -8.75 -0.79
CA SER A 48 23.41 -9.40 -0.14
C SER A 48 24.34 -10.08 -1.16
N ASP A 49 23.79 -10.81 -2.12
CA ASP A 49 24.54 -11.44 -3.22
C ASP A 49 25.29 -10.41 -4.07
N ASN A 50 24.79 -9.17 -4.11
CA ASN A 50 25.43 -8.06 -4.80
C ASN A 50 26.38 -7.24 -3.92
N GLY A 51 26.63 -7.66 -2.67
CA GLY A 51 27.53 -6.98 -1.74
C GLY A 51 26.91 -5.75 -1.07
N VAL A 52 25.58 -5.63 -1.08
CA VAL A 52 24.85 -4.58 -0.38
C VAL A 52 24.30 -5.16 0.92
N ASN A 53 24.79 -4.66 2.05
CA ASN A 53 24.22 -5.01 3.35
C ASN A 53 22.93 -4.22 3.60
N VAL A 54 21.95 -4.88 4.23
CA VAL A 54 20.69 -4.27 4.66
C VAL A 54 20.71 -4.17 6.19
N GLY A 55 20.45 -2.99 6.75
CA GLY A 55 20.45 -2.74 8.20
C GLY A 55 21.67 -1.96 8.70
N GLU A 56 22.18 -2.32 9.88
CA GLU A 56 23.19 -1.54 10.60
C GLU A 56 24.53 -1.49 9.82
N GLY A 57 24.88 -0.30 9.31
CA GLY A 57 26.05 -0.09 8.44
C GLY A 57 25.81 -0.36 6.95
N GLY A 58 24.56 -0.55 6.53
CA GLY A 58 24.15 -0.74 5.14
C GLY A 58 22.95 0.14 4.76
N ILE A 59 22.17 -0.31 3.78
CA ILE A 59 20.94 0.38 3.37
C ILE A 59 19.79 0.04 4.32
N SER A 60 18.97 1.04 4.61
CA SER A 60 17.73 0.88 5.36
C SER A 60 16.63 0.30 4.45
N LEU A 61 15.98 -0.78 4.88
CA LEU A 61 14.84 -1.37 4.18
C LEU A 61 13.57 -1.25 5.05
N ASP A 62 12.59 -0.51 4.55
CA ASP A 62 11.27 -0.39 5.16
C ASP A 62 10.24 -1.15 4.31
N VAL A 63 9.44 -1.99 4.96
CA VAL A 63 8.37 -2.76 4.30
C VAL A 63 7.04 -2.19 4.75
N LYS A 64 6.38 -1.46 3.86
CA LYS A 64 5.06 -0.90 4.12
C LYS A 64 4.01 -1.92 3.77
N ALA A 65 3.28 -2.36 4.80
CA ALA A 65 2.06 -3.14 4.60
C ALA A 65 1.03 -2.32 3.83
N SER A 66 0.31 -2.97 2.90
CA SER A 66 -0.89 -2.40 2.31
C SER A 66 -1.89 -2.06 3.40
N GLY A 67 -2.20 -0.78 3.55
CA GLY A 67 -3.25 -0.34 4.45
C GLY A 67 -4.61 -0.84 3.96
N ILE A 68 -5.46 -1.25 4.90
CA ILE A 68 -6.86 -1.54 4.62
C ILE A 68 -7.59 -0.21 4.34
N ASP A 69 -8.22 -0.07 3.18
CA ASP A 69 -8.99 1.13 2.82
C ASP A 69 -10.36 1.13 3.54
N TRP A 70 -10.36 1.68 4.75
CA TRP A 70 -11.57 1.84 5.57
C TRP A 70 -12.66 2.69 4.92
N GLY A 71 -12.29 3.65 4.05
CA GLY A 71 -13.26 4.50 3.35
C GLY A 71 -14.03 3.71 2.29
N MET A 72 -13.31 2.93 1.49
CA MET A 72 -13.91 2.03 0.50
C MET A 72 -14.78 0.96 1.18
N ILE A 73 -14.32 0.40 2.29
CA ILE A 73 -15.09 -0.59 3.08
C ILE A 73 -16.35 0.05 3.66
N ALA A 74 -16.25 1.24 4.25
CA ALA A 74 -17.40 1.95 4.79
C ALA A 74 -18.44 2.22 3.69
N LEU A 75 -18.01 2.63 2.49
CA LEU A 75 -18.92 2.82 1.37
C LEU A 75 -19.59 1.51 0.94
N GLN A 76 -18.83 0.41 0.78
CA GLN A 76 -19.36 -0.87 0.34
C GLN A 76 -20.30 -1.53 1.36
N ILE A 77 -20.11 -1.29 2.66
CA ILE A 77 -20.92 -1.91 3.72
C ILE A 77 -22.05 -0.99 4.17
N LEU A 78 -21.76 0.27 4.49
CA LEU A 78 -22.76 1.19 5.03
C LEU A 78 -23.74 1.66 3.96
N LEU A 79 -23.30 1.86 2.71
CA LEU A 79 -24.21 2.33 1.65
C LEU A 79 -25.35 1.33 1.39
N PRO A 80 -25.12 0.01 1.19
CA PRO A 80 -26.23 -0.93 1.02
C PRO A 80 -27.16 -0.98 2.23
N ILE A 81 -26.61 -0.94 3.46
CA ILE A 81 -27.42 -0.94 4.69
C ILE A 81 -28.30 0.32 4.74
N MET A 82 -27.74 1.49 4.42
CA MET A 82 -28.48 2.75 4.38
C MET A 82 -29.55 2.75 3.29
N LEU A 83 -29.27 2.19 2.12
CA LEU A 83 -30.25 2.07 1.04
C LEU A 83 -31.41 1.14 1.42
N ILE A 84 -31.12 0.01 2.07
CA ILE A 84 -32.14 -0.89 2.60
C ILE A 84 -32.96 -0.18 3.69
N GLY A 85 -32.31 0.51 4.62
CA GLY A 85 -32.98 1.30 5.66
C GLY A 85 -33.88 2.40 5.07
N ALA A 86 -33.39 3.13 4.07
CA ALA A 86 -34.13 4.15 3.36
C ALA A 86 -35.34 3.55 2.62
N LEU A 87 -35.16 2.40 1.96
CA LEU A 87 -36.24 1.67 1.30
C LEU A 87 -37.36 1.33 2.29
N PHE A 88 -37.02 0.72 3.43
CA PHE A 88 -38.01 0.41 4.47
C PHE A 88 -38.67 1.66 5.03
N TYR A 89 -37.90 2.73 5.26
CA TYR A 89 -38.45 4.01 5.69
C TYR A 89 -39.50 4.55 4.72
N PHE A 90 -39.23 4.52 3.40
CA PHE A 90 -40.20 4.96 2.39
C PHE A 90 -41.42 4.04 2.30
N LEU A 91 -41.23 2.72 2.38
CA LEU A 91 -42.34 1.75 2.36
C LEU A 91 -43.27 1.93 3.57
N PHE A 92 -42.72 2.11 4.77
CA PHE A 92 -43.54 2.34 5.97
C PHE A 92 -44.18 3.73 5.97
N ARG A 93 -43.50 4.74 5.42
CA ARG A 93 -44.09 6.08 5.23
C ARG A 93 -45.26 6.06 4.25
N SER A 94 -45.16 5.34 3.13
CA SER A 94 -46.23 5.27 2.12
C SER A 94 -47.45 4.50 2.63
N ALA A 95 -47.25 3.42 3.40
CA ALA A 95 -48.34 2.63 3.98
C ALA A 95 -49.23 3.42 4.95
N ARG A 96 -48.69 4.44 5.64
CA ARG A 96 -49.47 5.31 6.54
C ARG A 96 -50.35 6.32 5.80
N GLY A 97 -50.16 6.52 4.50
CA GLY A 97 -50.98 7.41 3.65
C GLY A 97 -52.12 6.72 2.90
N ALA A 98 -52.15 5.38 2.86
CA ALA A 98 -53.16 4.60 2.13
C ALA A 98 -54.38 4.20 2.99
N GLY A 99 -54.46 4.67 4.25
CA GLY A 99 -55.48 4.29 5.24
C GLY A 99 -56.51 5.37 5.58
N THR A 100 -56.71 6.38 4.74
CA THR A 100 -57.78 7.39 4.87
C THR A 100 -58.73 7.32 3.69
#